data_AF-A0A7C6X8F6-F1
#
_entry.id   AF-A0A7C6X8F6-F1
#
_cell.length_a   1.000
_cell.length_b   1.000
_cell.length_c   1.000
_cell.angle_alpha   90.00
_cell.angle_beta   90.00
_cell.angle_gamma   90.00
#
_symmetry.space_group_name_H-M   'P 1'
#
loop_
_entity.id
_entity.type
_entity.pdbx_description
1 polymer ?
#
loop_
_entity_poly.entity_id
_entity_poly.type
_entity_poly.pdbx_seq_one_letter_code
_entity_poly.pdbx_strand_id
1 'polypeptide(L)'
;MQVINTLLGTPLGYLMYLCYRAAGNYGLAIILFTILTRVLLFPLSLMSQKNALIMAGIQPALSDIKRRNQGNSRLMAEEQKALFKKEGYSSLKSLLPLLVQIPVILGLIQVIYHPLDHLLRLDPASIAALL
;
A
#
# COMPACT_ATOMS: atom_id res chain seq x y z
N MET A 1 -19.64 -8.29 0.35
CA MET A 1 -18.51 -9.07 -0.19
C MET A 1 -18.33 -8.97 -1.72
N GLN A 2 -19.38 -8.74 -2.52
CA GLN A 2 -19.22 -8.65 -3.99
C GLN A 2 -18.77 -7.27 -4.51
N VAL A 3 -19.17 -6.17 -3.86
CA VAL A 3 -18.91 -4.79 -4.31
C VAL A 3 -17.42 -4.44 -4.28
N ILE A 4 -16.66 -4.90 -3.27
CA ILE A 4 -15.21 -4.69 -3.20
C ILE A 4 -14.46 -5.45 -4.31
N ASN A 5 -14.86 -6.70 -4.60
CA ASN A 5 -14.22 -7.50 -5.65
C ASN A 5 -14.51 -6.95 -7.07
N THR A 6 -15.70 -6.41 -7.31
CA THR A 6 -16.07 -5.86 -8.63
C THR A 6 -15.67 -4.40 -8.82
N LEU A 7 -15.59 -3.61 -7.75
CA LEU A 7 -15.19 -2.21 -7.86
C LEU A 7 -13.66 -2.04 -7.91
N LEU A 8 -12.90 -2.87 -7.17
CA LEU A 8 -11.44 -2.80 -7.11
C LEU A 8 -10.75 -3.89 -7.94
N GLY A 9 -11.29 -5.12 -7.98
CA GLY A 9 -10.61 -6.27 -8.60
C GLY A 9 -10.64 -6.26 -10.13
N THR A 10 -11.79 -5.96 -10.74
CA THR A 10 -11.97 -5.92 -12.20
C THR A 10 -11.10 -4.89 -12.93
N PRO A 11 -11.01 -3.62 -12.48
CA PRO A 11 -10.11 -2.64 -13.12
C PRO A 11 -8.63 -2.98 -12.89
N LEU A 12 -8.28 -3.53 -11.71
CA LEU A 12 -6.90 -3.91 -11.40
C LEU A 12 -6.42 -5.10 -12.24
N GLY A 13 -7.29 -6.09 -12.46
CA GLY A 13 -7.03 -7.23 -13.33
C GLY A 13 -6.85 -6.83 -14.80
N TYR A 14 -7.65 -5.88 -15.30
CA TYR A 14 -7.49 -5.34 -16.66
C TYR A 14 -6.19 -4.55 -16.81
N LEU A 15 -5.81 -3.78 -15.78
CA LEU A 15 -4.54 -3.04 -15.74
C LEU A 15 -3.32 -3.98 -15.77
N MET A 16 -3.39 -5.09 -15.02
CA MET A 16 -2.33 -6.09 -14.97
C MET A 16 -2.22 -6.86 -16.29
N TYR A 17 -3.36 -7.18 -16.91
CA TYR A 17 -3.39 -7.79 -18.25
C TYR A 17 -2.79 -6.86 -19.32
N LEU A 18 -3.07 -5.55 -19.26
CA LEU A 18 -2.51 -4.57 -20.20
C LEU A 18 -0.98 -4.42 -20.04
N CYS A 19 -0.49 -4.41 -18.79
CA CYS A 19 0.95 -4.37 -18.49
C CYS A 19 1.67 -5.63 -18.99
N TYR A 20 1.03 -6.80 -18.84
CA TYR A 20 1.57 -8.06 -19.33
C TYR A 20 1.62 -8.10 -20.87
N ARG A 21 0.58 -7.60 -21.54
CA ARG A 21 0.51 -7.53 -23.01
C ARG A 21 1.55 -6.59 -23.63
N ALA A 22 1.92 -5.53 -22.92
CA ALA A 22 2.90 -4.54 -23.40
C ALA A 22 4.36 -4.96 -23.14
N ALA A 23 4.63 -5.69 -22.04
CA ALA A 23 6.00 -6.00 -21.62
C ALA A 23 6.56 -7.30 -22.20
N GLY A 24 5.71 -8.27 -22.58
CA GLY A 24 6.12 -9.56 -23.18
C GLY A 24 6.99 -10.46 -22.28
N ASN A 25 7.34 -9.99 -21.08
CA ASN A 25 8.13 -10.65 -20.06
C ASN A 25 7.52 -10.30 -18.69
N TYR A 26 7.25 -11.33 -17.89
CA TYR A 26 6.55 -11.22 -16.61
C TYR A 26 7.29 -10.30 -15.61
N GLY A 27 8.63 -10.30 -15.60
CA GLY A 27 9.42 -9.42 -14.72
C GLY A 27 9.32 -7.93 -15.10
N LEU A 28 9.40 -7.62 -16.40
CA LEU A 28 9.20 -6.26 -16.91
C LEU A 28 7.74 -5.80 -16.72
N ALA A 29 6.78 -6.71 -16.86
CA ALA A 29 5.37 -6.43 -16.60
C ALA A 29 5.13 -6.01 -15.14
N ILE A 30 5.79 -6.66 -14.18
CA ILE A 30 5.69 -6.30 -12.76
C ILE A 30 6.33 -4.95 -12.49
N ILE A 31 7.53 -4.68 -13.03
CA ILE A 31 8.20 -3.38 -12.85
C ILE A 31 7.33 -2.26 -13.43
N LEU A 32 6.83 -2.45 -14.64
CA LEU A 32 5.96 -1.48 -15.31
C LEU A 32 4.66 -1.27 -14.53
N PHE A 33 4.04 -2.35 -14.07
CA PHE A 33 2.85 -2.30 -13.21
C PHE A 33 3.12 -1.55 -11.91
N THR A 34 4.28 -1.76 -11.28
CA THR A 34 4.69 -1.11 -10.03
C THR A 34 4.90 0.39 -10.23
N ILE A 35 5.55 0.79 -11.33
CA ILE A 35 5.73 2.21 -11.67
C ILE A 35 4.37 2.86 -11.97
N LEU A 36 3.54 2.21 -12.78
CA LEU A 36 2.22 2.70 -13.14
C LEU A 36 1.33 2.87 -11.90
N THR A 37 1.26 1.84 -11.05
CA THR A 37 0.51 1.92 -9.78
C THR A 37 1.09 2.99 -8.87
N ARG A 38 2.41 3.14 -8.76
CA ARG A 38 3.03 4.18 -7.94
C ARG A 38 2.69 5.60 -8.41
N VAL A 39 2.61 5.83 -9.73
CA VAL A 39 2.15 7.11 -10.30
C VAL A 39 0.66 7.33 -10.04
N LEU A 40 -0.17 6.30 -10.18
CA LEU A 40 -1.61 6.37 -9.93
C LEU A 40 -1.93 6.56 -8.43
N LEU A 41 -1.13 5.96 -7.57
CA LEU A 41 -1.21 6.05 -6.10
C LEU A 41 -0.49 7.28 -5.55
N PHE A 42 0.27 8.02 -6.36
CA PHE A 42 0.94 9.25 -5.95
C PHE A 42 -0.02 10.30 -5.37
N PRO A 43 -1.15 10.66 -6.02
CA PRO A 43 -2.12 11.59 -5.42
C PRO A 43 -2.72 11.05 -4.12
N LEU A 44 -2.91 9.73 -4.01
CA LEU A 44 -3.39 9.07 -2.80
C LEU A 44 -2.36 9.14 -1.66
N SER A 45 -1.08 8.94 -1.99
CA SER A 45 0.04 9.07 -1.06
C SER A 45 0.21 10.51 -0.57
N LEU A 46 0.01 11.50 -1.43
CA LEU A 46 -0.02 12.91 -1.03
C LEU A 46 -1.19 13.20 -0.06
N MET A 47 -2.37 12.62 -0.27
CA MET A 47 -3.47 12.71 0.70
C MET A 47 -3.10 12.07 2.04
N SER A 48 -2.43 10.91 2.04
CA SER A 48 -1.94 10.27 3.27
C SER A 48 -0.96 11.16 4.01
N GLN A 49 0.01 11.76 3.31
CA GLN A 49 1.00 12.67 3.90
C GLN A 49 0.35 13.93 4.50
N LYS A 50 -0.65 14.51 3.83
CA LYS A 50 -1.42 15.63 4.40
C LYS A 50 -2.13 15.26 5.71
N ASN A 51 -2.69 14.06 5.81
CA ASN A 51 -3.31 13.59 7.07
C ASN A 51 -2.27 13.38 8.18
N ALA A 52 -1.06 12.93 7.85
CA ALA A 52 0.02 12.79 8.83
C ALA A 52 0.45 14.14 9.43
N LEU A 53 0.47 15.20 8.62
CA LEU A 53 0.75 16.56 9.11
C LEU A 53 -0.35 17.09 10.04
N ILE A 54 -1.62 16.82 9.72
CA ILE A 54 -2.75 17.14 10.62
C ILE A 54 -2.57 16.40 11.95
N MET A 55 -2.17 15.12 11.92
CA MET A 55 -1.90 14.34 13.13
C MET A 55 -0.83 14.98 14.02
N ALA A 56 0.26 15.47 13.41
CA ALA A 56 1.32 16.16 14.14
C ALA A 56 0.80 17.47 14.78
N GLY A 57 -0.08 18.19 14.10
CA GLY A 57 -0.71 19.42 14.63
C GLY A 57 -1.70 19.18 15.77
N ILE A 58 -2.44 18.07 15.77
CA ILE A 58 -3.41 17.74 16.83
C ILE A 58 -2.78 17.05 18.04
N GLN A 59 -1.54 16.56 17.92
CA GLN A 59 -0.78 15.92 18.99
C GLN A 59 -0.74 16.71 20.32
N PRO A 60 -0.50 18.04 20.34
CA PRO A 60 -0.57 18.84 21.57
C PRO A 60 -1.96 18.85 22.21
N ALA A 61 -3.02 19.05 21.43
CA ALA A 61 -4.40 19.01 21.95
C ALA A 61 -4.77 17.60 22.46
N LEU A 62 -4.23 16.55 21.83
CA LEU A 62 -4.37 15.17 22.26
C LEU A 62 -3.72 14.93 23.64
N SER A 63 -2.53 15.50 23.88
CA SER A 63 -1.86 15.42 25.18
C SER A 63 -2.63 16.17 26.27
N ASP A 64 -3.24 17.31 25.95
CA ASP A 64 -4.08 18.05 26.89
C ASP A 64 -5.34 17.27 27.28
N ILE A 65 -6.03 16.66 26.30
CA ILE A 65 -7.18 15.77 26.54
C ILE A 65 -6.76 14.60 27.44
N LYS A 66 -5.62 13.98 27.16
CA LYS A 66 -5.08 12.89 28.00
C LYS A 66 -4.76 13.35 29.42
N ARG A 67 -4.24 14.57 29.60
CA ARG A 67 -3.91 15.13 30.93
C ARG A 67 -5.16 15.51 31.73
N ARG A 68 -6.19 16.04 31.07
CA ARG A 68 -7.47 16.41 31.72
C ARG A 68 -8.32 15.19 32.10
N ASN A 69 -8.25 14.12 31.33
CA ASN A 69 -9.09 12.93 31.48
C ASN A 69 -8.34 11.72 32.08
N GLN A 70 -7.29 11.96 32.87
CA GLN A 70 -6.57 10.89 33.56
C GLN A 70 -7.54 10.15 34.50
N GLY A 71 -7.80 8.88 34.22
CA GLY A 71 -8.72 8.02 34.98
C GLY A 71 -10.08 7.78 34.33
N ASN A 72 -10.46 8.51 33.28
CA ASN A 72 -11.75 8.31 32.60
C ASN A 72 -11.57 8.01 31.10
N SER A 73 -11.25 6.76 30.79
CA SER A 73 -10.98 6.29 29.42
C SER A 73 -12.16 6.50 28.46
N ARG A 74 -13.41 6.45 28.98
CA ARG A 74 -14.60 6.69 28.17
C ARG A 74 -14.69 8.15 27.71
N LEU A 75 -14.55 9.10 28.64
CA LEU A 75 -14.60 10.53 28.32
C LEU A 75 -13.45 10.93 27.38
N MET A 76 -12.26 10.38 27.65
CA MET A 76 -11.08 10.60 26.81
C MET A 76 -11.31 10.14 25.36
N ALA A 77 -11.93 8.97 25.15
CA ALA A 77 -12.22 8.46 23.81
C ALA A 77 -13.26 9.30 23.06
N GLU A 78 -14.25 9.87 23.76
CA GLU A 78 -15.23 10.79 23.15
C GLU A 78 -14.62 12.12 22.74
N GLU A 79 -13.86 12.77 23.63
CA GLU A 79 -13.18 14.04 23.32
C GLU A 79 -12.16 13.86 22.19
N GLN A 80 -11.44 12.74 22.20
CA GLN A 80 -10.49 12.40 21.14
C GLN A 80 -11.18 12.22 19.78
N LYS A 81 -12.34 11.54 19.75
CA LYS A 81 -13.15 11.41 18.53
C LYS A 81 -13.69 12.75 18.05
N ALA A 82 -14.15 13.60 18.96
CA ALA A 82 -14.64 14.94 18.63
C ALA A 82 -13.52 15.81 18.02
N LEU A 83 -12.31 15.76 18.61
CA LEU A 83 -11.14 16.45 18.09
C LEU A 83 -10.75 15.95 16.69
N PHE A 84 -10.68 14.62 16.49
CA PHE A 84 -10.36 14.03 15.19
C PHE A 84 -11.37 14.43 14.11
N LYS A 85 -12.66 14.50 14.45
CA LYS A 85 -13.71 14.95 13.53
C LYS A 85 -13.61 16.44 13.21
N LYS A 86 -13.33 17.29 14.22
CA LYS A 86 -13.17 18.74 14.07
C LYS A 86 -11.99 19.09 13.16
N GLU A 87 -10.88 18.37 13.30
CA GLU A 87 -9.65 18.60 12.56
C GLU A 87 -9.60 17.83 11.23
N GLY A 88 -10.67 17.08 10.90
CA GLY A 88 -10.77 16.32 9.64
C GLY A 88 -9.79 15.16 9.51
N TYR A 89 -9.19 14.72 10.62
CA TYR A 89 -8.20 13.65 10.64
C TYR A 89 -8.84 12.29 10.36
N SER A 90 -8.25 11.52 9.45
CA SER A 90 -8.74 10.18 9.11
C SER A 90 -7.60 9.16 9.17
N SER A 91 -7.61 8.30 10.20
CA SER A 91 -6.60 7.25 10.43
C SER A 91 -6.46 6.25 9.29
N LEU A 92 -7.53 6.03 8.52
CA LEU A 92 -7.54 5.09 7.39
C LEU A 92 -6.71 5.59 6.22
N LYS A 93 -6.68 6.91 5.99
CA LYS A 93 -5.93 7.51 4.89
C LYS A 93 -4.42 7.32 5.07
N SER A 94 -3.95 7.23 6.33
CA SER A 94 -2.55 6.98 6.67
C SER A 94 -2.10 5.53 6.47
N LEU A 95 -3.03 4.56 6.46
CA LEU A 95 -2.72 3.13 6.32
C LEU A 95 -2.71 2.67 4.85
N LEU A 96 -3.35 3.42 3.96
CA LEU A 96 -3.46 3.13 2.52
C LEU A 96 -2.10 2.90 1.83
N PRO A 97 -1.05 3.71 2.07
CA PRO A 97 0.26 3.47 1.44
C PRO A 97 0.91 2.17 1.89
N LEU A 98 0.74 1.79 3.16
CA LEU A 98 1.30 0.57 3.71
C LEU A 98 0.67 -0.68 3.07
N LEU A 99 -0.64 -0.64 2.82
CA LEU A 99 -1.38 -1.73 2.19
C LEU A 99 -0.85 -2.05 0.79
N VAL A 100 -0.42 -1.02 0.05
CA VAL A 100 0.19 -1.15 -1.28
C VAL A 100 1.64 -1.61 -1.20
N GLN A 101 2.36 -1.23 -0.14
CA GLN A 101 3.77 -1.54 0.04
C GLN A 101 4.02 -3.04 0.29
N ILE A 102 3.14 -3.73 1.03
CA ILE A 102 3.31 -5.16 1.34
C ILE A 102 3.34 -6.05 0.07
N PRO A 103 2.38 -5.93 -0.88
CA PRO A 103 2.41 -6.65 -2.15
C PRO A 103 3.70 -6.47 -2.94
N VAL A 104 4.26 -5.25 -2.95
CA VAL A 104 5.51 -4.94 -3.68
C VAL A 104 6.69 -5.72 -3.11
N ILE A 105 6.77 -5.84 -1.78
CA ILE A 105 7.85 -6.60 -1.12
C ILE A 105 7.75 -8.09 -1.43
N LEU A 106 6.54 -8.66 -1.43
CA LEU A 106 6.33 -10.08 -1.77
C LEU A 106 6.74 -10.38 -3.23
N GLY A 107 6.46 -9.47 -4.16
CA GLY A 107 6.94 -9.57 -5.54
C GLY A 107 8.46 -9.49 -5.65
N LEU A 108 9.10 -8.61 -4.88
CA LEU A 108 10.56 -8.48 -4.86
C LEU A 108 11.25 -9.75 -4.32
N ILE A 109 10.69 -10.37 -3.27
CA ILE A 109 11.20 -11.62 -2.70
C ILE A 109 11.17 -12.73 -3.75
N GLN A 110 10.10 -12.87 -4.53
CA GLN A 110 10.02 -13.87 -5.60
C GLN A 110 11.13 -13.70 -6.66
N VAL A 111 11.42 -12.45 -7.05
CA VAL A 111 12.49 -12.14 -8.02
C VAL A 111 13.87 -12.43 -7.47
N ILE A 112 14.10 -12.13 -6.19
CA ILE A 112 15.40 -12.36 -5.52
C ILE A 112 15.62 -13.85 -5.23
N TYR A 113 14.57 -14.62 -4.94
CA TYR A 113 14.66 -16.05 -4.62
C TYR A 113 14.73 -16.96 -5.86
N HIS A 114 14.32 -16.50 -7.04
CA HIS A 114 14.58 -17.19 -8.32
C HIS A 114 15.52 -16.39 -9.24
N PRO A 115 16.76 -16.10 -8.81
CA PRO A 115 17.70 -15.34 -9.61
C PRO A 115 18.13 -16.14 -10.85
N LEU A 116 18.23 -17.47 -10.77
CA LEU A 116 18.70 -18.32 -11.87
C LEU A 116 17.70 -18.48 -13.02
N ASP A 117 16.39 -18.43 -12.72
CA ASP A 117 15.32 -18.49 -13.72
C ASP A 117 15.15 -17.13 -14.43
N HIS A 118 15.34 -16.03 -13.69
CA HIS A 118 15.05 -14.67 -14.18
C HIS A 118 16.26 -13.85 -14.66
N LEU A 119 17.50 -14.11 -14.19
CA LEU A 119 18.70 -13.38 -14.65
C LEU A 119 19.35 -13.99 -15.90
N LEU A 120 19.20 -15.30 -16.14
CA LEU A 120 19.98 -16.00 -17.17
C LEU A 120 19.14 -16.70 -18.26
N ARG A 121 17.80 -16.79 -18.13
CA ARG A 121 16.92 -17.48 -19.11
C ARG A 121 17.54 -18.78 -19.66
N LEU A 122 18.12 -19.60 -18.79
CA LEU A 122 18.62 -20.90 -19.23
C LEU A 122 17.40 -21.80 -19.43
N ASP A 123 17.26 -22.25 -20.68
CA ASP A 123 16.22 -23.17 -21.09
C ASP A 123 16.21 -24.39 -20.14
N PRO A 124 15.03 -24.90 -19.71
CA PRO A 124 14.92 -26.05 -18.81
C PRO A 124 15.76 -27.26 -19.23
N ALA A 125 16.08 -27.37 -20.52
CA ALA A 125 16.97 -28.38 -21.10
C ALA A 125 18.43 -28.31 -20.59
N SER A 126 18.93 -27.14 -20.20
CA SER A 126 20.33 -26.95 -19.76
C SER A 126 20.56 -27.42 -18.32
N ILE A 127 19.51 -27.40 -17.50
CA ILE A 127 19.54 -27.78 -16.08
C ILE A 127 19.49 -29.31 -15.96
N ALA A 128 18.77 -29.99 -16.86
CA ALA A 128 18.69 -31.44 -16.92
C ALA A 128 19.96 -32.12 -17.48
N ALA A 129 20.88 -31.37 -18.09
CA ALA A 129 22.14 -31.89 -18.64
C ALA A 129 23.32 -31.75 -17.65
N LEU A 130 23.14 -31.02 -16.54
CA LEU A 130 24.14 -30.80 -15.49
C LEU A 130 23.86 -31.58 -14.20
N LEU A 131 22.74 -32.29 -14.14
CA LEU A 131 22.33 -33.24 -13.10
C LEU A 131 22.35 -34.66 -13.68
#